data_AF-A0A5V4XFK5-F1
#
_entry.id   AF-A0A5V4XFK5-F1
#
_cell.length_a   1.000
_cell.length_b   1.000
_cell.length_c   1.000
_cell.angle_alpha   90.00
_cell.angle_beta   90.00
_cell.angle_gamma   90.00
#
_symmetry.space_group_name_H-M   'P 1'
#
loop_
_entity.id
_entity.type
_entity.pdbx_description
1 polymer ?
#
loop_
_entity_poly.entity_id
_entity_poly.type
_entity_poly.pdbx_seq_one_letter_code
_entity_poly.pdbx_strand_id
1 'polypeptide(L)' 'MQVSVKIAAVSKYGDHQVEIRCKDTDRLIWRAWDFEKDFKEDLERELLRLAPL' A
#
# COMPACT_ATOMS: atom_id res chain seq x y z
N MET A 1 9.70 -10.55 7.09
CA MET A 1 9.11 -9.31 7.67
C MET A 1 7.63 -9.34 7.35
N GLN A 2 6.73 -9.23 8.34
CA GLN A 2 5.30 -9.27 8.06
C GLN A 2 4.79 -7.86 7.77
N VAL A 3 3.97 -7.71 6.74
CA VAL A 3 3.35 -6.44 6.38
C VAL A 3 1.83 -6.52 6.47
N SER A 4 1.18 -5.38 6.68
CA SER A 4 -0.27 -5.22 6.57
C SER A 4 -0.59 -4.21 5.47
N VAL A 5 -1.60 -4.52 4.67
CA VAL A 5 -2.16 -3.63 3.65
C VAL A 5 -3.51 -3.13 4.15
N LYS A 6 -3.76 -1.82 4.10
CA LYS A 6 -5.05 -1.23 4.49
C LYS A 6 -5.40 -0.01 3.64
N ILE A 7 -6.70 0.29 3.57
CA ILE A 7 -7.19 1.59 3.08
C ILE A 7 -7.07 2.59 4.23
N ALA A 8 -6.26 3.64 4.04
CA ALA A 8 -5.99 4.65 5.05
C ALA A 8 -6.93 5.87 4.95
N ALA A 9 -7.40 6.18 3.74
CA ALA A 9 -8.32 7.27 3.49
C ALA A 9 -9.15 6.99 2.23
N VAL A 10 -10.31 7.64 2.14
CA VAL A 10 -11.13 7.67 0.93
C VAL A 10 -11.32 9.14 0.55
N SER A 11 -11.09 9.48 -0.72
CA SER A 11 -11.24 10.82 -1.26
C SER A 11 -12.73 11.20 -1.33
N LYS A 12 -13.03 12.49 -1.52
CA LYS A 12 -14.41 12.95 -1.79
C LYS A 12 -14.99 12.41 -3.11
N TYR A 13 -14.15 11.88 -3.99
CA TYR A 13 -14.54 11.27 -5.26
C TYR A 13 -14.61 9.73 -5.18
N GLY A 14 -14.33 9.15 -4.01
CA GLY A 14 -14.39 7.71 -3.79
C GLY A 14 -13.08 6.97 -4.07
N ASP A 15 -11.99 7.69 -4.37
CA ASP A 15 -10.67 7.09 -4.55
C ASP A 15 -10.11 6.60 -3.21
N HIS A 16 -9.32 5.53 -3.20
CA HIS A 16 -8.77 4.93 -2.00
C HIS A 16 -7.27 5.19 -1.89
N GLN A 17 -6.84 5.67 -0.72
CA GLN A 17 -5.43 5.69 -0.37
C GLN A 17 -5.07 4.37 0.30
N VAL A 18 -4.13 3.65 -0.29
CA VAL A 18 -3.66 2.36 0.23
C VAL A 18 -2.31 2.54 0.91
N GLU A 19 -2.14 1.88 2.06
CA GLU A 19 -0.90 1.85 2.82
C GLU A 19 -0.39 0.42 2.99
N ILE A 20 0.93 0.27 2.88
CA ILE A 20 1.67 -0.89 3.36
C ILE A 20 2.45 -0.46 4.61
N ARG A 21 2.25 -1.20 5.71
CA ARG A 21 2.95 -0.95 6.99
C ARG A 21 3.61 -2.21 7.51
N CYS A 22 4.71 -2.03 8.24
CA CYS A 22 5.35 -3.11 8.98
C CYS A 22 4.45 -3.50 10.15
N LYS A 23 4.05 -4.77 10.27
CA LYS A 23 3.13 -5.22 11.33
C LYS A 23 3.71 -5.03 12.73
N ASP A 24 5.02 -5.26 12.88
CA ASP A 24 5.68 -5.30 14.19
C ASP A 24 5.92 -3.91 14.78
N THR A 25 6.04 -2.89 13.93
CA THR A 25 6.42 -1.52 14.32
C THR A 25 5.37 -0.47 13.94
N ASP A 26 4.33 -0.87 13.22
CA ASP A 26 3.34 -0.01 12.56
C ASP A 26 3.97 1.08 11.66
N ARG A 27 5.24 0.92 11.28
CA ARG A 27 5.96 1.89 10.44
C ARG A 27 5.38 1.87 9.03
N LEU A 28 5.10 3.05 8.49
CA LEU A 28 4.72 3.21 7.10
C LEU A 28 5.89 2.82 6.19
N ILE A 29 5.65 1.88 5.28
CA ILE A 29 6.63 1.44 4.29
C ILE A 29 6.32 2.10 2.95
N TRP A 30 5.04 2.11 2.55
CA TRP A 30 4.60 2.63 1.26
C TRP A 30 3.16 3.14 1.33
N ARG A 31 2.83 4.12 0.49
CA ARG A 31 1.51 4.73 0.38
C ARG A 31 1.32 5.30 -1.03
N ALA A 32 0.16 5.04 -1.63
CA ALA A 32 -0.28 5.70 -2.87
C ALA A 32 -1.81 5.74 -2.95
N TRP A 33 -2.33 6.53 -3.90
CA TRP A 33 -3.75 6.54 -4.25
C TRP A 33 -4.04 5.60 -5.42
N ASP A 34 -5.21 4.95 -5.40
CA ASP A 34 -5.65 4.00 -6.44
C ASP A 34 -5.92 4.63 -7.82
N PHE A 35 -6.12 5.95 -7.90
CA PHE A 35 -6.24 6.68 -9.16
C PHE A 35 -4.89 6.93 -9.86
N GLU A 36 -3.76 6.68 -9.20
CA GLU A 36 -2.44 6.87 -9.80
C GLU A 36 -2.25 5.90 -10.97
N LYS A 37 -1.71 6.40 -12.08
CA LYS A 37 -1.66 5.68 -13.38
C LYS A 37 -1.06 4.28 -13.28
N ASP A 38 0.00 4.13 -12.48
CA ASP A 38 0.78 2.91 -12.35
C ASP A 38 0.55 2.23 -10.98
N PHE A 39 -0.51 2.64 -10.25
CA PHE A 39 -0.77 2.22 -8.86
C PHE A 39 -0.69 0.72 -8.64
N LYS A 40 -1.35 -0.06 -9.51
CA LYS A 40 -1.44 -1.52 -9.35
C LYS A 40 -0.08 -2.17 -9.54
N GLU A 41 0.68 -1.72 -10.52
CA GLU A 41 2.00 -2.25 -10.86
C GLU A 41 3.01 -1.93 -9.75
N ASP A 42 2.96 -0.70 -9.21
CA ASP A 42 3.78 -0.30 -8.07
C ASP A 42 3.40 -1.05 -6.79
N LEU A 43 2.11 -1.24 -6.54
CA LEU A 43 1.64 -2.03 -5.40
C LEU A 43 2.13 -3.48 -5.47
N GLU A 44 2.01 -4.13 -6.64
CA GLU A 44 2.51 -5.49 -6.86
C GLU A 44 4.02 -5.58 -6.68
N ARG A 45 4.78 -4.61 -7.20
CA ARG A 45 6.25 -4.54 -7.03
C ARG A 45 6.64 -4.41 -5.56
N GLU A 46 5.96 -3.55 -4.81
CA GLU A 46 6.23 -3.37 -3.38
C GLU A 46 5.86 -4.62 -2.57
N LEU A 47 4.74 -5.26 -2.88
CA LEU A 47 4.34 -6.50 -2.22
C LEU A 47 5.34 -7.64 -2.49
N LEU A 48 5.80 -7.79 -3.74
CA LEU A 48 6.84 -8.76 -4.11
C LEU A 48 8.17 -8.49 -3.40
N ARG A 49 8.56 -7.21 -3.29
CA ARG A 49 9.78 -6.78 -2.58
C ARG A 49 9.73 -7.10 -1.09
N LEU A 50 8.55 -6.97 -0.47
CA LEU A 50 8.36 -7.07 0.99
C LEU A 50 8.00 -8.49 1.46
N ALA A 51 7.41 -9.29 0.58
CA ALA A 51 7.07 -10.69 0.81
C ALA A 51 7.52 -11.55 -0.38
N PRO A 52 8.85 -11.73 -0.59
CA PRO A 52 9.33 -12.72 -1.55
C PRO A 52 8.84 -14.10 -1.11
N LEU A 53 8.21 -14.82 -2.04
CA LEU A 53 7.73 -16.21 -1.88
C LEU A 53 8.83 -17.14 -1.36
#